data_AF-A0A110AZX8-F1
#
_entry.id   AF-A0A110AZX8-F1
#
_cell.length_a   1.000
_cell.length_b   1.000
_cell.length_c   1.000
_cell.angle_alpha   90.00
_cell.angle_beta   90.00
_cell.angle_gamma   90.00
#
_symmetry.space_group_name_H-M   'P 1'
#
loop_
_entity.id
_entity.type
_entity.pdbx_description
1 polymer ?
#
loop_
_entity_poly.entity_id
_entity_poly.type
_entity_poly.pdbx_seq_one_letter_code
_entity_poly.pdbx_strand_id
1 'polypeptide(L)'
;MNTLMPTQPGQICKIVSAIPDLEAEEVFIVTENPADFEDEDEIRVVSLTQLQRNIGNPDNAERISVAKNELVVVAENLEAYVKSWNVKE
;
A
#
# COMPACT_ATOMS: atom_id res chain seq x y z
N MET A 1 15.23 -0.88 -12.64
CA MET A 1 14.02 -1.57 -12.17
C MET A 1 12.89 -0.55 -12.27
N ASN A 2 11.83 -0.81 -13.05
CA ASN A 2 10.66 0.06 -13.07
C ASN A 2 9.89 -0.19 -11.76
N THR A 3 10.19 0.58 -10.72
CA THR A 3 9.38 0.61 -9.51
C THR A 3 8.07 1.31 -9.85
N LEU A 4 6.96 0.56 -9.85
CA LEU A 4 5.62 1.11 -10.06
C LEU A 4 5.23 1.87 -8.78
N MET A 5 5.52 3.17 -8.75
CA MET A 5 5.06 4.05 -7.68
C MET A 5 3.53 4.22 -7.73
N PRO A 6 2.88 4.49 -6.59
CA PRO A 6 1.44 4.73 -6.58
C PRO A 6 1.10 6.00 -7.36
N THR A 7 0.01 5.92 -8.12
CA THR A 7 -0.49 7.00 -8.99
C THR A 7 -1.95 7.35 -8.70
N GLN A 8 -2.67 6.49 -7.99
CA GLN A 8 -4.08 6.71 -7.64
C GLN A 8 -4.40 6.19 -6.23
N PRO A 9 -5.41 6.78 -5.56
CA PRO A 9 -5.94 6.23 -4.31
C PRO A 9 -6.44 4.80 -4.48
N GLY A 10 -6.36 4.00 -3.41
CA GLY A 10 -6.88 2.63 -3.40
C GLY A 10 -5.93 1.57 -3.98
N GLN A 11 -4.80 1.96 -4.57
CA GLN A 11 -3.75 1.02 -4.94
C GLN A 11 -3.17 0.31 -3.73
N ILE A 12 -2.79 -0.96 -3.94
CA ILE A 12 -2.18 -1.80 -2.93
C ILE A 12 -0.67 -1.74 -3.08
N CYS A 13 0.02 -1.34 -2.03
CA CYS A 13 1.46 -1.12 -2.02
C CYS A 13 2.16 -1.94 -0.93
N LYS A 14 3.45 -2.15 -1.13
CA LYS A 14 4.40 -2.54 -0.08
C LYS A 14 5.39 -1.40 0.13
N ILE A 15 5.87 -1.25 1.36
CA ILE A 15 7.00 -0.38 1.67
C ILE A 15 8.28 -1.10 1.23
N VAL A 16 9.16 -0.42 0.52
CA VAL A 16 10.49 -0.94 0.15
C VAL A 16 11.28 -1.17 1.43
N SER A 17 11.45 -2.43 1.82
CA SER A 17 12.34 -2.77 2.92
C SER A 17 13.79 -2.60 2.46
N ALA A 18 14.59 -1.88 3.25
CA ALA A 18 16.04 -1.83 3.07
C ALA A 18 16.73 -3.18 3.35
N ILE A 19 16.02 -4.12 3.98
CA ILE A 19 16.51 -5.45 4.30
C ILE A 19 15.88 -6.45 3.32
N PRO A 20 16.66 -7.01 2.37
CA PRO A 20 16.15 -7.82 1.26
C PRO A 20 15.49 -9.14 1.67
N ASP A 21 15.76 -9.65 2.87
CA ASP A 21 15.21 -10.90 3.40
C ASP A 21 14.02 -10.70 4.35
N LEU A 22 13.64 -9.45 4.64
CA LEU A 22 12.40 -9.16 5.37
C LEU A 22 11.32 -8.87 4.34
N GLU A 23 10.65 -9.93 3.85
CA GLU A 23 9.38 -9.71 3.16
C GLU A 23 8.45 -9.02 4.17
N ALA A 24 8.16 -7.74 3.94
CA ALA A 24 7.07 -7.10 4.64
C ALA A 24 5.80 -7.88 4.25
N GLU A 25 5.32 -8.72 5.16
CA GLU A 25 4.04 -9.44 5.03
C GLU A 25 2.88 -8.44 4.97
N GLU A 26 3.11 -7.22 5.47
CA GLU A 26 2.11 -6.18 5.50
C GLU A 26 2.02 -5.44 4.15
N VAL A 27 0.79 -5.34 3.66
CA VAL A 27 0.42 -4.53 2.50
C VAL A 27 -0.45 -3.37 2.94
N PHE A 28 -0.34 -2.28 2.20
CA PHE A 28 -0.96 -1.01 2.51
C PHE A 28 -1.87 -0.56 1.39
N ILE A 29 -2.93 0.16 1.73
CA ILE A 29 -3.79 0.88 0.79
C ILE A 29 -3.40 2.36 0.83
N VAL A 30 -3.21 2.93 -0.35
CA VAL A 30 -3.05 4.37 -0.53
C VAL A 30 -4.37 5.10 -0.22
N THR A 31 -4.37 6.02 0.75
CA THR A 31 -5.60 6.70 1.19
C THR A 31 -5.82 8.08 0.58
N GLU A 32 -4.76 8.66 0.00
CA GLU A 32 -4.76 10.00 -0.60
C GLU A 32 -4.49 9.90 -2.11
N ASN A 33 -4.54 11.03 -2.82
CA ASN A 33 -4.25 11.07 -4.25
C ASN A 33 -2.75 11.27 -4.50
N PRO A 34 -1.98 10.26 -4.95
CA PRO A 34 -0.52 10.36 -5.09
C PRO A 34 -0.06 11.34 -6.16
N ALA A 35 -0.94 11.72 -7.08
CA ALA A 35 -0.64 12.68 -8.14
C ALA A 35 -0.44 14.11 -7.60
N ASP A 36 -0.93 14.39 -6.38
CA ASP A 36 -0.80 15.69 -5.72
C ASP A 36 0.54 15.85 -4.97
N PHE A 37 1.41 14.83 -5.00
CA PHE A 37 2.65 14.73 -4.22
C PHE A 37 3.85 14.41 -5.12
N GLU A 38 4.99 15.04 -4.84
CA GLU A 38 6.29 14.70 -5.45
C GLU A 38 6.81 13.36 -4.91
N ASP A 39 7.84 12.80 -5.55
CA ASP A 39 8.30 11.44 -5.23
C ASP A 39 8.91 11.33 -3.81
N GLU A 40 9.45 12.43 -3.27
CA GLU A 40 10.02 12.49 -1.92
C GLU A 40 9.00 12.91 -0.85
N ASP A 41 7.78 13.30 -1.26
CA ASP A 41 6.73 13.70 -0.34
C ASP A 41 6.14 12.48 0.39
N GLU A 42 5.72 12.71 1.64
CA GLU A 42 5.03 11.71 2.43
C GLU A 42 3.54 11.65 2.08
N ILE A 43 3.05 10.43 1.83
CA ILE A 43 1.63 10.16 1.64
C ILE A 43 1.10 9.22 2.71
N ARG A 44 -0.21 9.30 3.00
CA ARG A 44 -0.86 8.44 3.99
C ARG A 44 -1.30 7.12 3.41
N VAL A 45 -0.89 6.06 4.08
CA VAL A 45 -1.29 4.69 3.80
C VAL A 45 -1.86 4.03 5.04
N VAL A 46 -2.70 3.01 4.84
CA VAL A 46 -3.28 2.19 5.92
C VAL A 46 -3.05 0.73 5.63
N SER A 47 -2.64 -0.05 6.63
CA SER A 47 -2.47 -1.49 6.41
C SER A 47 -3.81 -2.22 6.32
N LEU A 48 -3.86 -3.29 5.52
CA LEU A 48 -5.05 -4.15 5.47
C LEU A 48 -5.37 -4.74 6.85
N THR A 49 -4.35 -5.08 7.64
CA THR A 49 -4.51 -5.56 9.00
C THR A 49 -5.24 -4.55 9.88
N GLN A 50 -4.88 -3.26 9.80
CA GLN A 50 -5.53 -2.22 10.59
C GLN A 50 -6.98 -1.98 10.15
N LEU A 51 -7.25 -2.03 8.84
CA LEU A 51 -8.63 -1.96 8.34
C LEU A 51 -9.48 -3.14 8.81
N GLN A 52 -8.93 -4.36 8.80
CA GLN A 52 -9.62 -5.55 9.29
C GLN A 52 -9.92 -5.47 10.80
N ARG A 53 -8.96 -5.01 11.61
CA ARG A 53 -9.15 -4.80 13.05
C ARG A 53 -10.25 -3.77 13.35
N ASN A 54 -10.42 -2.79 12.46
CA ASN A 54 -11.39 -1.71 12.60
C ASN A 54 -12.57 -1.85 11.61
N ILE A 55 -12.93 -3.08 11.19
CA ILE A 55 -13.96 -3.30 10.15
C ILE A 55 -15.32 -2.66 10.47
N GLY A 56 -15.67 -2.54 11.76
CA GLY A 56 -16.91 -1.88 12.19
C GLY A 56 -16.87 -0.36 12.12
N ASN A 57 -15.67 0.24 12.08
CA ASN A 57 -15.47 1.67 11.87
C ASN A 57 -14.08 1.91 11.23
N PRO A 58 -13.94 1.74 9.90
CA PRO A 58 -12.65 1.81 9.22
C PRO A 58 -11.92 3.14 9.37
N ASP A 59 -12.64 4.23 9.66
CA ASP A 59 -12.04 5.55 9.88
C ASP A 59 -11.11 5.59 11.10
N ASN A 60 -11.34 4.73 12.10
CA ASN A 60 -10.47 4.57 13.27
C ASN A 60 -9.18 3.81 12.98
N ALA A 61 -9.02 3.22 11.79
CA ALA A 61 -7.79 2.55 11.41
C ALA A 61 -6.63 3.56 11.36
N GLU A 62 -5.54 3.21 12.04
CA GLU A 62 -4.34 4.02 12.09
C GLU A 62 -3.73 4.15 10.68
N ARG A 63 -3.46 5.39 10.28
CA ARG A 63 -2.78 5.72 9.02
C ARG A 63 -1.35 6.12 9.35
N ILE A 64 -0.42 5.66 8.54
CA ILE A 64 1.00 6.01 8.64
C ILE A 64 1.41 6.87 7.43
N SER A 65 2.40 7.73 7.63
CA SER A 65 3.03 8.51 6.56
C SER A 65 4.26 7.76 6.05
N VAL A 66 4.40 7.66 4.72
CA VAL A 66 5.54 7.02 4.05
C VAL A 66 5.91 7.84 2.83
N ALA A 67 7.20 7.99 2.53
CA ALA A 67 7.63 8.67 1.30
C ALA A 67 7.13 7.92 0.07
N LYS A 68 6.64 8.65 -0.93
CA LYS A 68 6.02 8.05 -2.13
C LYS A 68 6.99 7.13 -2.89
N ASN A 69 8.26 7.50 -2.97
CA ASN A 69 9.32 6.69 -3.59
C ASN A 69 9.68 5.41 -2.81
N GLU A 70 9.28 5.30 -1.55
CA GLU A 70 9.43 4.09 -0.73
C GLU A 70 8.25 3.11 -0.90
N LEU A 71 7.28 3.42 -1.77
CA LEU A 71 6.13 2.56 -2.03
C LEU A 71 6.23 1.87 -3.40
N VAL A 72 5.91 0.59 -3.42
CA VAL A 72 5.81 -0.22 -4.64
C VAL A 72 4.41 -0.78 -4.76
N VAL A 73 3.73 -0.46 -5.85
CA VAL A 73 2.41 -1.01 -6.19
C VAL A 73 2.56 -2.50 -6.50
N VAL A 74 1.79 -3.31 -5.78
CA VAL A 74 1.68 -4.76 -6.00
C VAL A 74 0.34 -5.16 -6.61
N ALA A 75 -0.67 -4.29 -6.53
CA ALA A 75 -1.94 -4.45 -7.23
C ALA A 75 -2.68 -3.12 -7.40
N GLU A 76 -3.48 -3.02 -8.46
CA GLU A 76 -4.27 -1.83 -8.79
C GLU A 76 -5.38 -1.53 -7.77
N ASN A 77 -5.89 -2.56 -7.10
CA ASN A 77 -6.93 -2.45 -6.08
C ASN A 77 -7.01 -3.75 -5.26
N LEU A 78 -7.84 -3.74 -4.23
CA LEU A 78 -8.05 -4.88 -3.33
C LEU A 78 -8.55 -6.13 -4.07
N GLU A 79 -9.43 -5.98 -5.07
CA GLU A 79 -9.94 -7.13 -5.84
C GLU A 79 -8.82 -7.82 -6.63
N ALA A 80 -8.00 -7.03 -7.35
CA ALA A 80 -6.86 -7.53 -8.09
C ALA A 80 -5.84 -8.20 -7.16
N TYR A 81 -5.61 -7.61 -5.98
CA TYR A 81 -4.73 -8.18 -4.96
C TYR A 81 -5.23 -9.55 -4.47
N VAL A 82 -6.52 -9.66 -4.10
CA VAL A 82 -7.11 -10.93 -3.65
C VAL A 82 -7.09 -11.97 -4.76
N LYS A 83 -7.38 -11.58 -6.01
CA LYS A 83 -7.30 -12.48 -7.17
C LYS A 83 -5.88 -13.01 -7.39
N SER A 84 -4.84 -12.20 -7.17
CA SER A 84 -3.45 -12.62 -7.34
C SER A 84 -3.05 -13.81 -6.46
N TRP A 85 -3.70 -13.99 -5.31
CA TRP A 85 -3.43 -15.12 -4.41
C TRP A 85 -3.90 -16.46 -4.98
N ASN A 86 -4.95 -16.43 -5.80
CA ASN A 86 -5.52 -17.62 -6.43
C ASN A 86 -4.81 -18.01 -7.73
N VAL A 87 -3.87 -17.20 -8.23
CA VAL A 87 -3.07 -17.50 -9.44
C VAL A 87 -1.75 -18.20 -9.09
N LYS A 88 -1.48 -18.46 -7.80
CA LYS A 88 -0.43 -19.39 -7.39
C LYS A 88 -0.88 -20.84 -7.63
N GLU A 89 -0.91 -21.26 -8.90
CA GLU A 89 -0.92 -22.67 -9.33
C GLU A 89 0.27 -22.95 -10.27
#